data_AF-A0A8X6T5F9-F1
#
_entry.id   AF-A0A8X6T5F9-F1
#
_cell.length_a   1.000
_cell.length_b   1.000
_cell.length_c   1.000
_cell.angle_alpha   90.00
_cell.angle_beta   90.00
_cell.angle_gamma   90.00
#
_symmetry.space_group_name_H-M   'P 1'
#
loop_
_entity.id
_entity.type
_entity.pdbx_description
1 polymer ?
#
loop_
_entity_poly.entity_id
_entity_poly.type
_entity_poly.pdbx_seq_one_letter_code
_entity_poly.pdbx_strand_id
1 'polypeptide(L)'
;PSRGPCCDTNCHYVNKGTLCKAESDCTKQSRCDGFAAECPSPIAKPNRTICNEGTQVCWNGECIGSICQRYDMEECFLTEEHLAKPEQMCEVACQDPGKENTCRSTYVISKMKNISGIKLRPGSPCNDFKGYCDVFQKCRAVDAEGPLARLKNLLFNQKTLMTIKQWVTSCWWGVLLSVVAFAIVMGIFIKCCAVHTPSSNPRRAPALRITDTLRHPADTLRRKRHRHQQPPPGPPPPYPGPRPTAPPAPGPAIAGPSHGYGEGRGHYNRRDKTQQPPSTRNNK
;
A
#
# COMPACT_ATOMS: atom_id res chain seq x y z
N PRO A 1 0.65 -43.18 -0.24
CA PRO A 1 -0.02 -41.86 -0.33
C PRO A 1 0.77 -40.71 -0.99
N SER A 2 2.05 -40.49 -0.66
CA SER A 2 2.79 -39.29 -1.14
C SER A 2 2.95 -39.22 -2.67
N ARG A 3 3.00 -40.35 -3.35
CA ARG A 3 3.04 -40.46 -4.83
C ARG A 3 1.71 -40.11 -5.49
N GLY A 4 0.58 -40.27 -4.80
CA GLY A 4 -0.73 -40.02 -5.36
C GLY A 4 -1.88 -40.66 -4.57
N PRO A 5 -3.13 -40.31 -4.94
CA PRO A 5 -4.33 -40.71 -4.21
C PRO A 5 -4.68 -42.19 -4.35
N CYS A 6 -4.09 -42.92 -5.31
CA CYS A 6 -4.34 -44.35 -5.52
C CYS A 6 -3.42 -45.26 -4.69
N CYS A 7 -2.74 -44.71 -3.68
CA CYS A 7 -1.90 -45.47 -2.75
C CYS A 7 -2.33 -45.21 -1.30
N ASP A 8 -2.70 -46.28 -0.60
CA ASP A 8 -3.17 -46.24 0.78
C ASP A 8 -2.03 -45.96 1.79
N THR A 9 -2.40 -45.87 3.08
CA THR A 9 -1.45 -45.65 4.18
C THR A 9 -0.60 -46.87 4.53
N ASN A 10 -0.98 -48.05 4.05
CA ASN A 10 -0.27 -49.31 4.25
C ASN A 10 0.70 -49.62 3.10
N CYS A 11 0.96 -48.63 2.23
CA CYS A 11 1.87 -48.74 1.08
C CYS A 11 1.40 -49.75 0.01
N HIS A 12 0.08 -49.91 -0.14
CA HIS A 12 -0.54 -50.73 -1.18
C HIS A 12 -1.34 -49.88 -2.17
N TYR A 13 -1.55 -50.40 -3.39
CA TYR A 13 -2.46 -49.80 -4.35
C TYR A 13 -3.90 -50.04 -3.92
N VAL A 14 -4.72 -48.99 -4.00
CA VAL A 14 -6.15 -49.12 -3.73
C VAL A 14 -6.84 -49.93 -4.83
N ASN A 15 -7.98 -50.53 -4.51
CA ASN A 15 -8.73 -51.36 -5.45
C ASN A 15 -9.10 -50.58 -6.72
N LYS A 16 -9.07 -51.29 -7.86
CA LYS A 16 -9.55 -50.78 -9.14
C LYS A 16 -10.99 -50.25 -8.99
N GLY A 17 -11.25 -49.07 -9.55
CA GLY A 17 -12.55 -48.42 -9.47
C GLY A 17 -12.72 -47.48 -8.27
N THR A 18 -11.77 -47.43 -7.33
CA THR A 18 -11.77 -46.43 -6.25
C THR A 18 -11.68 -45.02 -6.84
N LEU A 19 -12.55 -44.10 -6.41
CA LEU A 19 -12.57 -42.73 -6.91
C LEU A 19 -11.32 -41.98 -6.45
N CYS A 20 -10.53 -41.46 -7.39
CA CYS A 20 -9.31 -40.69 -7.08
C CYS A 20 -9.39 -39.22 -7.51
N LYS A 21 -10.23 -38.90 -8.50
CA LYS A 21 -10.50 -37.53 -8.91
C LYS A 21 -12.00 -37.36 -9.13
N ALA A 22 -12.61 -36.44 -8.39
CA ALA A 22 -14.01 -36.09 -8.57
C ALA A 22 -14.27 -35.50 -9.95
N GLU A 23 -15.53 -35.57 -10.38
CA GLU A 23 -15.98 -34.89 -11.59
C GLU A 23 -15.81 -33.37 -11.45
N SER A 24 -15.31 -32.72 -12.51
CA SER A 24 -15.19 -31.27 -12.60
C SER A 24 -16.13 -30.73 -13.68
N ASP A 25 -16.23 -29.41 -13.83
CA ASP A 25 -17.03 -28.79 -14.89
C ASP A 25 -16.67 -29.30 -16.30
N CYS A 26 -15.39 -29.58 -16.54
CA CYS A 26 -14.86 -29.94 -17.86
C CYS A 26 -14.30 -31.35 -17.98
N THR A 27 -14.20 -32.12 -16.89
CA THR A 27 -13.70 -33.51 -16.93
C THR A 27 -14.62 -34.44 -16.15
N LYS A 28 -14.79 -35.67 -16.64
CA LYS A 28 -15.48 -36.73 -15.88
C LYS A 28 -14.65 -37.14 -14.66
N GLN A 29 -15.27 -37.87 -13.74
CA GLN A 29 -14.55 -38.51 -12.63
C GLN A 29 -13.49 -39.49 -13.14
N SER A 30 -12.38 -39.61 -12.41
CA SER A 30 -11.34 -40.62 -12.65
C SER A 30 -11.20 -41.56 -11.48
N ARG A 31 -10.88 -42.82 -11.78
CA ARG A 31 -10.83 -43.93 -10.83
C ARG A 31 -9.49 -44.64 -10.94
N CYS A 32 -9.00 -45.15 -9.82
CA CYS A 32 -7.76 -45.91 -9.75
C CYS A 32 -7.86 -47.17 -10.60
N ASP A 33 -6.74 -47.51 -11.22
CA ASP A 33 -6.59 -48.67 -12.09
C ASP A 33 -6.21 -49.95 -11.32
N GLY A 34 -5.70 -49.78 -10.10
CA GLY A 34 -5.30 -50.84 -9.17
C GLY A 34 -3.82 -51.23 -9.25
N PHE A 35 -3.03 -50.57 -10.11
CA PHE A 35 -1.62 -50.89 -10.34
C PHE A 35 -0.68 -49.67 -10.33
N ALA A 36 -1.22 -48.45 -10.26
CA ALA A 36 -0.47 -47.22 -10.10
C ALA A 36 -0.93 -46.41 -8.87
N ALA A 37 -0.01 -45.66 -8.27
CA ALA A 37 -0.32 -44.72 -7.19
C ALA A 37 -0.89 -43.38 -7.71
N GLU A 38 -0.58 -43.04 -8.95
CA GLU A 38 -1.08 -41.85 -9.64
C GLU A 38 -2.51 -42.07 -10.13
N CYS A 39 -3.33 -41.02 -10.10
CA CYS A 39 -4.69 -41.09 -10.62
C CYS A 39 -4.64 -40.94 -12.16
N PRO A 40 -5.26 -41.85 -12.93
CA PRO A 40 -5.32 -41.72 -14.38
C PRO A 40 -5.92 -40.38 -14.82
N SER A 41 -5.45 -39.84 -15.94
CA SER A 41 -5.99 -38.60 -16.50
C SER A 41 -7.50 -38.74 -16.77
N PRO A 42 -8.33 -37.81 -16.26
CA PRO A 42 -9.77 -37.91 -16.44
C PRO A 42 -10.16 -37.65 -17.90
N ILE A 43 -11.26 -38.27 -18.32
CA ILE A 43 -11.81 -38.08 -19.67
C ILE A 43 -12.42 -36.68 -19.77
N ALA A 44 -12.01 -35.91 -20.79
CA ALA A 44 -12.57 -34.60 -21.09
C ALA A 44 -14.07 -34.69 -21.41
N LYS A 45 -14.85 -33.72 -20.92
CA LYS A 45 -16.24 -33.52 -21.34
C LYS A 45 -16.27 -32.93 -22.76
N PRO A 46 -17.41 -33.01 -23.47
CA PRO A 46 -17.53 -32.44 -24.81
C PRO A 46 -17.17 -30.95 -24.85
N ASN A 47 -16.56 -30.52 -25.94
CA ASN A 47 -16.28 -29.10 -26.16
C ASN A 47 -17.58 -28.28 -26.12
N ARG A 48 -17.50 -27.02 -25.70
CA ARG A 48 -18.64 -26.11 -25.50
C ARG A 48 -19.58 -26.50 -24.33
N THR A 49 -19.17 -27.43 -23.46
CA THR A 49 -19.85 -27.67 -22.18
C THR A 49 -19.70 -26.42 -21.30
N ILE A 50 -20.78 -25.99 -20.63
CA ILE A 50 -20.74 -24.81 -19.75
C ILE A 50 -19.91 -25.10 -18.49
N CYS A 51 -19.06 -24.16 -18.10
CA CYS A 51 -18.25 -24.22 -16.89
C CYS A 51 -18.17 -22.84 -16.21
N ASN A 52 -17.58 -22.78 -15.01
CA ASN A 52 -17.31 -21.53 -14.31
C ASN A 52 -18.57 -20.70 -14.06
N GLU A 53 -19.61 -21.32 -13.51
CA GLU A 53 -20.92 -20.68 -13.23
C GLU A 53 -21.63 -20.09 -14.46
N GLY A 54 -21.32 -20.55 -15.67
CA GLY A 54 -22.00 -20.08 -16.88
C GLY A 54 -21.25 -19.04 -17.68
N THR A 55 -20.11 -18.53 -17.20
CA THR A 55 -19.34 -17.50 -17.94
C THR A 55 -18.48 -18.10 -19.05
N GLN A 56 -18.07 -19.36 -18.90
CA GLN A 56 -17.08 -20.00 -19.76
C GLN A 56 -17.57 -21.35 -20.31
N VAL A 57 -16.79 -21.89 -21.24
CA VAL A 57 -16.99 -23.21 -21.83
C VAL A 57 -15.72 -24.04 -21.88
N CYS A 58 -15.92 -25.35 -21.83
CA CYS A 58 -14.87 -26.34 -21.86
C CYS A 58 -14.30 -26.54 -23.28
N TRP A 59 -12.98 -26.65 -23.35
CA TRP A 59 -12.24 -27.09 -24.53
C TRP A 59 -11.19 -28.10 -24.10
N ASN A 60 -11.23 -29.30 -24.68
CA ASN A 60 -10.28 -30.39 -24.40
C ASN A 60 -10.11 -30.73 -22.90
N GLY A 61 -11.15 -30.52 -22.10
CA GLY A 61 -11.12 -30.78 -20.65
C GLY A 61 -10.74 -29.58 -19.78
N GLU A 62 -10.47 -28.42 -20.37
CA GLU A 62 -10.12 -27.18 -19.67
C GLU A 62 -11.21 -26.11 -19.82
N CYS A 63 -11.45 -25.34 -18.76
CA CYS A 63 -12.44 -24.25 -18.75
C CYS A 63 -11.78 -22.94 -19.19
N ILE A 64 -11.69 -22.72 -20.50
CA ILE A 64 -10.95 -21.59 -21.09
C ILE A 64 -11.75 -20.73 -22.07
N GLY A 65 -12.77 -21.28 -22.74
CA GLY A 65 -13.55 -20.54 -23.73
C GLY A 65 -14.60 -19.65 -23.07
N SER A 66 -15.12 -18.65 -23.77
CA SER A 66 -16.27 -17.87 -23.27
C SER A 66 -17.60 -18.55 -23.60
N ILE A 67 -18.64 -18.27 -22.82
CA ILE A 67 -20.01 -18.74 -23.12
C ILE A 67 -20.52 -18.31 -24.50
N CYS A 68 -20.00 -17.21 -25.05
CA CYS A 68 -20.32 -16.72 -26.39
C CYS A 68 -20.03 -17.79 -27.47
N GLN A 69 -18.96 -18.56 -27.32
CA GLN A 69 -18.55 -19.59 -28.29
C GLN A 69 -19.54 -20.75 -28.40
N ARG A 70 -20.35 -21.00 -27.35
CA ARG A 70 -21.44 -21.99 -27.41
C ARG A 70 -22.53 -21.58 -28.41
N TYR A 71 -22.65 -20.29 -28.69
CA TYR A 71 -23.64 -19.69 -29.59
C TYR A 71 -23.04 -19.18 -30.90
N ASP A 72 -21.81 -19.64 -31.21
CA ASP A 72 -21.03 -19.22 -32.39
C ASP A 72 -20.79 -17.70 -32.45
N MET A 73 -20.51 -17.11 -31.27
CA MET A 73 -20.19 -15.70 -31.08
C MET A 73 -18.81 -15.56 -30.42
N GLU A 74 -18.23 -14.37 -30.52
CA GLU A 74 -16.95 -14.02 -29.90
C GLU A 74 -17.17 -13.24 -28.60
N GLU A 75 -16.26 -13.39 -27.63
CA GLU A 75 -16.25 -12.57 -26.42
C GLU A 75 -15.79 -11.15 -26.75
N CYS A 76 -16.39 -10.17 -26.09
CA CYS A 76 -16.01 -8.76 -26.21
C CYS A 76 -16.18 -8.06 -24.87
N PHE A 77 -15.55 -6.89 -24.72
CA PHE A 77 -15.70 -6.05 -23.52
C PHE A 77 -16.67 -4.91 -23.80
N LEU A 78 -17.60 -4.70 -22.86
CA LEU A 78 -18.32 -3.43 -22.83
C LEU A 78 -17.37 -2.36 -22.30
N THR A 79 -17.26 -1.26 -23.04
CA THR A 79 -16.35 -0.15 -22.75
C THR A 79 -17.12 1.13 -22.48
N GLU A 80 -16.43 2.12 -21.90
CA GLU A 80 -16.97 3.47 -21.74
C GLU A 80 -17.33 4.11 -23.09
N GLU A 81 -16.63 3.75 -24.16
CA GLU A 81 -16.84 4.24 -25.53
C GLU A 81 -18.21 3.82 -26.08
N HIS A 82 -18.72 2.66 -25.65
CA HIS A 82 -20.06 2.18 -25.96
C HIS A 82 -21.13 2.68 -24.98
N LEU A 83 -20.83 3.74 -24.19
CA LEU A 83 -21.71 4.33 -23.17
C LEU A 83 -22.19 3.30 -22.12
N ALA A 84 -21.41 2.25 -21.88
CA ALA A 84 -21.71 1.28 -20.84
C ALA A 84 -21.55 1.90 -19.46
N LYS A 85 -22.44 1.56 -18.53
CA LYS A 85 -22.26 1.93 -17.11
C LYS A 85 -21.21 1.02 -16.45
N PRO A 86 -20.54 1.46 -15.37
CA PRO A 86 -19.54 0.64 -14.67
C PRO A 86 -20.06 -0.72 -14.21
N GLU A 87 -21.35 -0.83 -13.88
CA GLU A 87 -22.00 -2.09 -13.52
C GLU A 87 -22.20 -3.03 -14.72
N GLN A 88 -22.38 -2.47 -15.92
CA GLN A 88 -22.60 -3.24 -17.15
C GLN A 88 -21.28 -3.77 -17.71
N MET A 89 -20.16 -3.08 -17.48
CA MET A 89 -18.82 -3.53 -17.92
C MET A 89 -18.37 -4.85 -17.28
N CYS A 90 -19.07 -5.29 -16.23
CA CYS A 90 -18.84 -6.58 -15.58
C CYS A 90 -19.89 -7.64 -15.98
N GLU A 91 -20.72 -7.37 -16.97
CA GLU A 91 -21.58 -8.37 -17.60
C GLU A 91 -20.82 -9.08 -18.72
N VAL A 92 -21.12 -10.36 -18.93
CA VAL A 92 -20.58 -11.06 -20.09
C VAL A 92 -21.23 -10.46 -21.34
N ALA A 93 -20.39 -10.07 -22.31
CA ALA A 93 -20.82 -9.53 -23.59
C ALA A 93 -20.25 -10.35 -24.74
N CYS A 94 -21.04 -10.42 -25.81
CA CYS A 94 -20.69 -11.16 -27.00
C CYS A 94 -20.91 -10.30 -28.25
N GLN A 95 -20.12 -10.57 -29.27
CA GLN A 95 -20.23 -9.97 -30.59
C GLN A 95 -20.34 -11.05 -31.67
N ASP A 96 -20.89 -10.68 -32.82
CA ASP A 96 -20.84 -11.56 -33.99
C ASP A 96 -19.39 -11.68 -34.48
N PRO A 97 -18.96 -12.85 -34.98
CA PRO A 97 -17.58 -13.08 -35.40
C PRO A 97 -17.11 -12.04 -36.44
N GLY A 98 -15.99 -11.39 -36.15
CA GLY A 98 -15.40 -10.36 -37.02
C GLY A 98 -16.19 -9.04 -37.11
N LYS A 99 -17.14 -8.78 -36.19
CA LYS A 99 -17.93 -7.54 -36.15
C LYS A 99 -17.88 -6.87 -34.78
N GLU A 100 -16.84 -6.10 -34.52
CA GLU A 100 -16.60 -5.40 -33.24
C GLU A 100 -17.78 -4.49 -32.82
N ASN A 101 -18.43 -3.84 -33.78
CA ASN A 101 -19.57 -2.94 -33.52
C ASN A 101 -20.85 -3.65 -33.04
N THR A 102 -20.87 -4.99 -32.97
CA THR A 102 -22.04 -5.77 -32.52
C THR A 102 -21.93 -6.22 -31.08
N CYS A 103 -20.88 -5.80 -30.35
CA CYS A 103 -20.68 -6.15 -28.96
C CYS A 103 -21.86 -5.70 -28.09
N ARG A 104 -22.48 -6.66 -27.40
CA ARG A 104 -23.64 -6.41 -26.55
C ARG A 104 -23.68 -7.40 -25.39
N SER A 105 -24.23 -6.94 -24.27
CA SER A 105 -24.45 -7.80 -23.09
C SER A 105 -25.30 -9.02 -23.45
N THR A 106 -24.97 -10.17 -22.85
CA THR A 106 -25.77 -11.40 -22.87
C THR A 106 -27.23 -11.17 -22.48
N TYR A 107 -27.53 -10.13 -21.69
CA TYR A 107 -28.88 -9.73 -21.32
C TYR A 107 -29.76 -9.34 -22.52
N VAL A 108 -29.17 -8.75 -23.56
CA VAL A 108 -29.88 -8.21 -24.74
C VAL A 108 -29.90 -9.22 -25.90
N ILE A 109 -29.04 -10.23 -25.89
CA ILE A 109 -28.90 -11.19 -26.99
C ILE A 109 -30.08 -12.18 -26.97
N SER A 110 -30.94 -12.12 -27.99
CA SER A 110 -32.12 -13.00 -28.11
C SER A 110 -31.77 -14.49 -28.07
N LYS A 111 -30.63 -14.90 -28.65
CA LYS A 111 -30.16 -16.30 -28.64
C LYS A 111 -29.81 -16.81 -27.23
N MET A 112 -29.51 -15.92 -26.29
CA MET A 112 -29.04 -16.23 -24.94
C MET A 112 -30.08 -15.87 -23.87
N LYS A 113 -31.34 -15.63 -24.24
CA LYS A 113 -32.41 -15.24 -23.30
C LYS A 113 -32.57 -16.21 -22.12
N ASN A 114 -32.30 -17.50 -22.35
CA ASN A 114 -32.36 -18.56 -21.33
C ASN A 114 -31.22 -18.51 -20.29
N ILE A 115 -30.13 -17.80 -20.58
CA ILE A 115 -28.96 -17.64 -19.71
C ILE A 115 -28.69 -16.15 -19.47
N SER A 116 -29.75 -15.34 -19.41
CA SER A 116 -29.63 -13.88 -19.27
C SER A 116 -29.06 -13.49 -17.91
N GLY A 117 -28.24 -12.42 -17.89
CA GLY A 117 -27.74 -11.82 -16.65
C GLY A 117 -26.49 -12.48 -16.07
N ILE A 118 -25.68 -13.17 -16.88
CA ILE A 118 -24.39 -13.69 -16.42
C ILE A 118 -23.43 -12.53 -16.21
N LYS A 119 -22.89 -12.46 -14.99
CA LYS A 119 -21.87 -11.49 -14.62
C LYS A 119 -20.52 -12.16 -14.47
N LEU A 120 -19.48 -11.41 -14.81
CA LEU A 120 -18.10 -11.83 -14.66
C LEU A 120 -17.76 -12.03 -13.18
N ARG A 121 -16.79 -12.92 -12.91
CA ARG A 121 -16.32 -13.17 -11.56
C ARG A 121 -15.50 -11.98 -11.04
N PRO A 122 -15.45 -11.77 -9.72
CA PRO A 122 -14.52 -10.79 -9.14
C PRO A 122 -13.07 -11.10 -9.56
N GLY A 123 -12.35 -10.06 -9.98
CA GLY A 123 -11.01 -10.17 -10.54
C GLY A 123 -10.95 -10.39 -12.06
N SER A 124 -12.08 -10.62 -12.74
CA SER A 124 -12.12 -10.66 -14.21
C SER A 124 -11.77 -9.29 -14.81
N PRO A 125 -11.06 -9.24 -15.95
CA PRO A 125 -10.76 -7.99 -16.64
C PRO A 125 -12.04 -7.36 -17.19
N CYS A 126 -12.10 -6.03 -17.22
CA CYS A 126 -13.22 -5.25 -17.75
C CYS A 126 -12.72 -3.97 -18.44
N ASN A 127 -13.59 -3.33 -19.23
CA ASN A 127 -13.28 -2.12 -19.99
C ASN A 127 -12.00 -2.27 -20.83
N ASP A 128 -11.91 -3.35 -21.63
CA ASP A 128 -10.75 -3.67 -22.48
C ASP A 128 -9.43 -3.70 -21.70
N PHE A 129 -9.39 -4.52 -20.65
CA PHE A 129 -8.24 -4.68 -19.74
C PHE A 129 -7.79 -3.41 -18.99
N LYS A 130 -8.54 -2.31 -19.08
CA LYS A 130 -8.30 -1.09 -18.30
C LYS A 130 -8.83 -1.17 -16.88
N GLY A 131 -9.46 -2.27 -16.49
CA GLY A 131 -10.07 -2.45 -15.18
C GLY A 131 -10.21 -3.91 -14.76
N TYR A 132 -10.62 -4.11 -13.50
CA TYR A 132 -11.07 -5.39 -12.98
C TYR A 132 -12.43 -5.27 -12.29
N CYS A 133 -13.24 -6.32 -12.38
CA CYS A 133 -14.52 -6.41 -11.71
C CYS A 133 -14.33 -6.66 -10.20
N ASP A 134 -14.99 -5.86 -9.37
CA ASP A 134 -15.00 -6.06 -7.92
C ASP A 134 -16.10 -7.03 -7.45
N VAL A 135 -16.17 -7.27 -6.15
CA VAL A 135 -17.19 -8.13 -5.52
C VAL A 135 -18.62 -7.60 -5.72
N PHE A 136 -18.77 -6.30 -5.98
CA PHE A 136 -20.05 -5.66 -6.29
C PHE A 136 -20.35 -5.63 -7.79
N GLN A 137 -19.55 -6.33 -8.61
CA GLN A 137 -19.68 -6.40 -10.07
C GLN A 137 -19.63 -5.02 -10.71
N LYS A 138 -18.76 -4.15 -10.19
CA LYS A 138 -18.43 -2.86 -10.79
C LYS A 138 -17.03 -2.91 -11.38
N CYS A 139 -16.88 -2.38 -12.59
CA CYS A 139 -15.58 -2.26 -13.21
C CYS A 139 -14.79 -1.13 -12.54
N ARG A 140 -13.65 -1.48 -11.92
CA ARG A 140 -12.71 -0.52 -11.34
C ARG A 140 -11.51 -0.38 -12.26
N ALA A 141 -11.23 0.82 -12.71
CA ALA A 141 -10.07 1.09 -13.55
C ALA A 141 -8.76 0.76 -12.81
N VAL A 142 -7.81 0.20 -13.54
CA VAL A 142 -6.43 0.03 -13.13
C VAL A 142 -5.72 1.34 -13.47
N ASP A 143 -5.61 2.24 -12.48
CA ASP A 143 -4.73 3.40 -12.59
C ASP A 143 -3.27 2.92 -12.58
N ALA A 144 -2.74 2.56 -13.76
CA ALA A 144 -1.32 2.26 -13.95
C ALA A 144 -0.43 3.48 -13.62
N GLU A 145 -1.00 4.68 -13.65
CA GLU A 145 -0.40 5.92 -13.16
C GLU A 145 -1.03 6.33 -11.83
N GLY A 146 -0.44 5.88 -10.73
CA GLY A 146 -0.85 6.32 -9.40
C GLY A 146 -0.81 7.85 -9.25
N PRO A 147 -1.46 8.40 -8.20
CA PRO A 147 -1.53 9.85 -7.97
C PRO A 147 -0.14 10.53 -7.91
N LEU A 148 0.89 9.77 -7.53
CA LEU A 148 2.28 10.22 -7.50
C LEU A 148 2.86 10.46 -8.91
N ALA A 149 2.51 9.64 -9.89
CA ALA A 149 2.96 9.79 -11.28
C ALA A 149 2.32 11.03 -11.92
N ARG A 150 1.02 11.27 -11.66
CA ARG A 150 0.34 12.50 -12.09
C ARG A 150 0.94 13.74 -11.44
N LEU A 151 1.20 13.72 -10.14
CA LEU A 151 1.86 14.84 -9.47
C LEU A 151 3.28 15.08 -10.01
N LYS A 152 4.05 14.02 -10.28
CA LYS A 152 5.38 14.12 -10.90
C LYS A 152 5.30 14.72 -12.31
N ASN A 153 4.34 14.30 -13.13
CA ASN A 153 4.14 14.84 -14.47
C ASN A 153 3.63 16.29 -14.48
N LEU A 154 2.92 16.71 -13.43
CA LEU A 154 2.49 18.11 -13.27
C LEU A 154 3.60 19.00 -12.69
N LEU A 155 4.38 18.53 -11.71
CA LEU A 155 5.48 19.29 -11.09
C LEU A 155 6.77 19.31 -11.94
N PHE A 156 7.06 18.22 -12.65
CA PHE A 156 8.30 18.05 -13.44
C PHE A 156 7.99 17.95 -14.93
N ASN A 157 6.98 18.67 -15.41
CA ASN A 157 6.74 18.77 -16.84
C ASN A 157 7.92 19.51 -17.49
N GLN A 158 8.43 19.00 -18.61
CA GLN A 158 9.57 19.60 -19.32
C GLN A 158 9.32 21.09 -19.67
N LYS A 159 8.06 21.47 -19.95
CA LYS A 159 7.67 22.87 -20.17
C LYS A 159 7.77 23.71 -18.89
N THR A 160 7.34 23.17 -17.75
CA THR A 160 7.46 23.85 -16.45
C THR A 160 8.91 24.02 -16.03
N LEU A 161 9.75 23.00 -16.22
CA LEU A 161 11.18 23.06 -15.89
C LEU A 161 11.94 24.05 -16.77
N MET A 162 11.61 24.15 -18.06
CA MET A 162 12.19 25.19 -18.93
C MET A 162 11.78 26.60 -18.49
N THR A 163 10.51 26.78 -18.12
CA THR A 163 9.99 28.07 -17.64
C THR A 163 10.65 28.49 -16.32
N ILE A 164 10.78 27.55 -15.38
CA ILE A 164 11.46 27.79 -14.10
C ILE A 164 12.95 28.11 -14.33
N LYS A 165 13.63 27.35 -15.20
CA LYS A 165 15.04 27.61 -15.54
C LYS A 165 15.24 29.01 -16.12
N GLN A 166 14.38 29.42 -17.05
CA GLN A 166 14.41 30.75 -17.65
C GLN A 166 14.15 31.86 -16.62
N TRP A 167 13.20 31.65 -15.71
CA TRP A 167 12.91 32.58 -14.62
C TRP A 167 14.09 32.71 -13.65
N VAL A 168 14.71 31.60 -13.24
CA VAL A 168 15.88 31.59 -12.36
C VAL A 168 17.07 32.32 -12.99
N THR A 169 17.30 32.16 -14.30
CA THR A 169 18.37 32.90 -14.99
C THR A 169 18.08 34.40 -15.14
N SER A 170 16.81 34.78 -15.33
CA SER A 170 16.41 36.18 -15.47
C SER A 170 16.43 36.93 -14.12
N CYS A 171 15.95 36.29 -13.06
CA CYS A 171 15.86 36.85 -11.71
C CYS A 171 16.92 36.29 -10.74
N TRP A 172 18.15 36.04 -11.23
CA TRP A 172 19.22 35.40 -10.45
C TRP A 172 19.57 36.16 -9.16
N TRP A 173 19.52 37.50 -9.19
CA TRP A 173 19.73 38.35 -8.02
C TRP A 173 18.63 38.18 -6.97
N GLY A 174 17.38 37.94 -7.37
CA GLY A 174 16.26 37.69 -6.47
C GLY A 174 16.39 36.35 -5.74
N VAL A 175 16.92 35.33 -6.43
CA VAL A 175 17.26 34.03 -5.80
C VAL A 175 18.40 34.19 -4.80
N LEU A 176 19.42 34.99 -5.12
CA LEU A 176 20.52 35.27 -4.20
C LEU A 176 20.02 36.00 -2.95
N LEU A 177 19.18 37.03 -3.12
CA LEU A 177 18.58 37.76 -2.01
C LEU A 177 17.66 36.90 -1.14
N SER A 178 16.89 35.97 -1.72
CA SER A 178 16.02 35.09 -0.93
C SER A 178 16.81 34.10 -0.08
N VAL A 179 17.93 33.57 -0.59
CA VAL A 179 18.85 32.71 0.17
C VAL A 179 19.50 33.48 1.32
N VAL A 180 19.94 34.72 1.07
CA VAL A 180 20.51 35.59 2.12
C VAL A 180 19.45 35.92 3.17
N ALA A 181 18.23 36.29 2.76
CA ALA A 181 17.13 36.55 3.68
C ALA A 181 16.79 35.31 4.52
N PHE A 182 16.75 34.13 3.92
CA PHE A 182 16.52 32.87 4.64
C PHE A 182 17.61 32.58 5.66
N ALA A 183 18.89 32.82 5.32
CA ALA A 183 20.01 32.65 6.25
C ALA A 183 19.95 33.66 7.41
N ILE A 184 19.56 34.90 7.15
CA ILE A 184 19.34 35.92 8.19
C ILE A 184 18.19 35.51 9.11
N VAL A 185 17.06 35.06 8.54
CA VAL A 185 15.91 34.58 9.31
C VAL A 185 16.27 33.36 10.15
N MET A 186 17.00 32.38 9.59
CA MET A 186 17.52 31.24 10.34
C MET A 186 18.47 31.69 11.46
N GLY A 187 19.37 32.64 11.20
CA GLY A 187 20.26 33.20 12.22
C GLY A 187 19.51 33.93 13.34
N ILE A 188 18.49 34.72 13.01
CA ILE A 188 17.61 35.38 13.96
C ILE A 188 16.83 34.34 14.78
N PHE A 189 16.27 33.33 14.12
CA PHE A 189 15.55 32.24 14.76
C PHE A 189 16.47 31.49 15.74
N ILE A 190 17.67 31.12 15.32
CA ILE A 190 18.68 30.49 16.20
C ILE A 190 19.00 31.39 17.39
N LYS A 191 19.13 32.71 17.20
CA LYS A 191 19.44 33.65 18.29
C LYS A 191 18.26 33.86 19.25
N CYS A 192 17.04 33.93 18.74
CA CYS A 192 15.81 33.98 19.54
C CYS A 192 15.62 32.68 20.32
N CYS A 193 15.79 31.53 19.66
CA CYS A 193 15.73 30.22 20.29
C CYS A 193 16.84 30.02 21.32
N ALA A 194 18.08 30.49 21.07
CA ALA A 194 19.21 30.39 22.01
C ALA A 194 19.02 31.18 23.31
N VAL A 195 18.21 32.24 23.30
CA VAL A 195 17.84 32.99 24.52
C VAL A 195 16.80 32.23 25.35
N HIS A 196 16.02 31.35 24.72
CA HIS A 196 14.94 30.59 25.35
C HIS A 196 15.25 29.09 25.54
N THR A 197 16.35 28.58 24.99
CA THR A 197 16.80 27.20 25.22
C THR A 197 17.72 27.15 26.44
N PRO A 198 17.34 26.45 27.53
CA PRO A 198 18.22 26.27 28.68
C PRO A 198 19.42 25.40 28.27
N SER A 199 20.62 25.94 28.43
CA SER A 199 21.87 25.23 28.16
C SER A 199 22.29 24.44 29.39
N SER A 200 22.58 23.14 29.23
CA SER A 200 23.11 22.26 30.28
C SER A 200 24.57 22.57 30.67
N ASN A 201 25.11 23.73 30.25
CA ASN A 201 26.48 24.15 30.54
C ASN A 201 26.52 24.99 31.84
N PRO A 202 27.12 24.48 32.94
CA PRO A 202 27.10 25.11 34.26
C PRO A 202 27.91 26.42 34.37
N ARG A 203 28.59 26.87 33.31
CA ARG A 203 29.35 28.13 33.28
C ARG A 203 28.67 29.28 32.51
N ARG A 204 27.45 29.10 31.98
CA ARG A 204 26.70 30.19 31.32
C ARG A 204 25.55 30.68 32.20
N ALA A 205 25.28 31.99 32.12
CA ALA A 205 24.18 32.61 32.86
C ALA A 205 22.83 31.96 32.47
N PRO A 206 21.90 31.77 33.42
CA PRO A 206 20.63 31.11 33.16
C PRO A 206 19.78 31.88 32.14
N ALA A 207 19.04 31.13 31.31
CA ALA A 207 18.17 31.68 30.27
C ALA A 207 17.05 32.55 30.87
N LEU A 208 16.80 33.72 30.27
CA LEU A 208 15.77 34.67 30.71
C LEU A 208 14.38 34.18 30.27
N ARG A 209 13.38 34.31 31.15
CA ARG A 209 11.99 33.97 30.83
C ARG A 209 11.34 35.09 30.01
N ILE A 210 10.54 34.71 29.02
CA ILE A 210 9.85 35.59 28.07
C ILE A 210 9.05 36.70 28.77
N THR A 211 8.54 36.43 29.97
CA THR A 211 7.77 37.37 30.80
C THR A 211 8.59 38.55 31.33
N ASP A 212 9.90 38.40 31.52
CA ASP A 212 10.75 39.45 32.10
C ASP A 212 11.22 40.46 31.04
N THR A 213 11.35 40.03 29.78
CA THR A 213 11.79 40.89 28.66
C THR A 213 10.71 41.87 28.20
N LEU A 214 9.43 41.55 28.40
CA LEU A 214 8.30 42.42 28.01
C LEU A 214 8.03 43.53 29.03
N ARG A 215 8.49 43.39 30.28
CA ARG A 215 8.18 44.34 31.35
C ARG A 215 9.10 45.56 31.36
N HIS A 216 10.39 45.42 31.01
CA HIS A 216 11.35 46.53 31.00
C HIS A 216 12.32 46.46 29.79
N PRO A 217 11.97 47.05 28.63
CA PRO A 217 12.83 47.03 27.45
C PRO A 217 14.12 47.86 27.58
N ALA A 218 14.20 48.82 28.51
CA ALA A 218 15.30 49.80 28.59
C ALA A 218 16.56 49.30 29.34
N ASP A 219 16.47 48.30 30.21
CA ASP A 219 17.61 47.87 31.04
C ASP A 219 18.61 46.97 30.32
N THR A 220 18.21 46.37 29.21
CA THR A 220 19.10 45.54 28.36
C THR A 220 20.15 46.37 27.62
N LEU A 221 19.86 47.64 27.33
CA LEU A 221 20.82 48.57 26.71
C LEU A 221 21.78 49.19 27.74
N ARG A 222 21.34 49.41 28.98
CA ARG A 222 22.15 50.08 30.02
C ARG A 222 23.22 49.18 30.62
N ARG A 223 23.02 47.86 30.67
CA ARG A 223 24.02 46.90 31.18
C ARG A 223 25.26 46.78 30.30
N LYS A 224 25.21 47.20 29.02
CA LYS A 224 26.40 47.26 28.16
C LYS A 224 27.38 48.37 28.54
N ARG A 225 26.98 49.39 29.32
CA ARG A 225 27.82 50.56 29.61
C ARG A 225 28.72 50.42 30.84
N HIS A 226 28.48 49.45 31.73
CA HIS A 226 29.25 49.30 32.98
C HIS A 226 30.37 48.24 32.95
N ARG A 227 30.66 47.60 31.80
CA ARG A 227 31.73 46.60 31.72
C ARG A 227 33.10 47.17 31.27
N HIS A 228 33.27 48.50 31.28
CA HIS A 228 34.48 49.14 30.74
C HIS A 228 35.51 49.65 31.77
N GLN A 229 35.42 49.28 33.04
CA GLN A 229 36.47 49.61 34.01
C GLN A 229 36.86 48.40 34.86
N GLN A 230 37.90 47.69 34.42
CA GLN A 230 38.78 46.89 35.28
C GLN A 230 40.24 47.16 34.85
N PRO A 231 41.16 47.52 35.77
CA PRO A 231 42.56 47.83 35.43
C PRO A 231 43.37 46.56 35.06
N PRO A 232 44.54 46.68 34.42
CA PRO A 232 45.26 45.55 33.84
C PRO A 232 45.92 44.65 34.90
N PRO A 233 46.09 43.34 34.62
CA PRO A 233 46.77 42.42 35.53
C PRO A 233 48.30 42.56 35.44
N GLY A 234 48.98 42.54 36.60
CA GLY A 234 50.44 42.50 36.72
C GLY A 234 51.06 41.14 36.34
N PRO A 235 52.41 41.03 36.33
CA PRO A 235 53.11 39.86 35.78
C PRO A 235 52.98 38.60 36.64
N PRO A 236 53.11 37.40 36.05
CA PRO A 236 52.89 36.13 36.73
C PRO A 236 54.08 35.70 37.61
N PRO A 237 53.86 35.00 38.75
CA PRO A 237 54.92 34.36 39.52
C PRO A 237 55.31 32.97 38.93
N PRO A 238 56.52 32.46 39.26
CA PRO A 238 57.14 31.34 38.56
C PRO A 238 56.65 29.96 39.04
N TYR A 239 56.69 28.99 38.12
CA TYR A 239 56.34 27.57 38.33
C TYR A 239 57.24 26.85 39.36
N PRO A 240 56.67 25.89 40.11
CA PRO A 240 57.41 24.69 40.51
C PRO A 240 56.91 23.43 39.78
N GLY A 241 57.86 22.52 39.55
CA GLY A 241 57.81 21.34 38.68
C GLY A 241 57.04 20.10 39.18
N PRO A 242 57.31 18.91 38.59
CA PRO A 242 56.31 17.85 38.48
C PRO A 242 56.51 16.59 39.37
N ARG A 243 55.35 15.94 39.65
CA ARG A 243 55.12 14.51 40.03
C ARG A 243 55.54 14.09 41.47
N PRO A 244 55.05 12.96 42.07
CA PRO A 244 54.53 11.73 41.46
C PRO A 244 53.28 11.06 42.10
N THR A 245 52.98 9.88 41.56
CA THR A 245 51.86 8.92 41.60
C THR A 245 51.57 8.13 42.91
N ALA A 246 50.35 7.55 42.97
CA ALA A 246 49.89 6.26 43.59
C ALA A 246 48.84 6.36 44.75
N PRO A 247 48.12 5.28 45.16
CA PRO A 247 47.20 4.41 44.39
C PRO A 247 45.85 4.14 45.19
N PRO A 248 45.08 3.01 45.08
CA PRO A 248 43.60 3.04 44.97
C PRO A 248 42.83 2.63 46.26
N ALA A 249 41.52 2.89 46.31
CA ALA A 249 40.60 2.34 47.31
C ALA A 249 39.14 2.27 46.80
N PRO A 250 38.29 1.36 47.34
CA PRO A 250 37.26 0.62 46.59
C PRO A 250 35.80 1.12 46.78
N GLY A 251 34.89 0.64 45.91
CA GLY A 251 33.43 0.90 45.90
C GLY A 251 32.64 0.22 47.03
N PRO A 252 31.32 -0.11 46.89
CA PRO A 252 30.35 -0.01 45.76
C PRO A 252 29.11 0.86 46.17
N ALA A 253 27.97 1.03 45.45
CA ALA A 253 27.23 0.17 44.53
C ALA A 253 26.06 0.92 43.80
N ILE A 254 25.59 0.29 42.71
CA ILE A 254 24.19 0.22 42.19
C ILE A 254 23.69 1.20 41.10
N ALA A 255 23.12 0.53 40.08
CA ALA A 255 22.08 0.89 39.10
C ALA A 255 22.49 1.60 37.79
N GLY A 256 22.42 0.81 36.70
CA GLY A 256 22.77 1.17 35.33
C GLY A 256 21.70 1.95 34.54
N PRO A 257 21.98 2.25 33.26
CA PRO A 257 21.11 3.06 32.41
C PRO A 257 20.17 2.21 31.52
N SER A 258 18.93 2.70 31.39
CA SER A 258 17.87 2.11 30.56
C SER A 258 17.95 2.55 29.09
N HIS A 259 17.60 1.59 28.24
CA HIS A 259 17.15 1.62 26.83
C HIS A 259 16.29 2.86 26.47
N GLY A 260 16.23 3.39 25.24
CA GLY A 260 16.38 2.75 23.93
C GLY A 260 15.01 2.66 23.22
N TYR A 261 14.77 3.61 22.30
CA TYR A 261 13.90 3.60 21.10
C TYR A 261 12.42 3.17 21.22
N GLY A 262 11.51 4.12 20.94
CA GLY A 262 10.09 3.87 20.70
C GLY A 262 9.71 4.17 19.25
N GLU A 263 9.48 3.10 18.50
CA GLU A 263 8.82 3.07 17.18
C GLU A 263 7.60 2.16 17.31
N GLY A 264 6.42 2.59 16.88
CA GLY A 264 5.21 1.79 17.06
C GLY A 264 3.95 2.42 16.49
N ARG A 265 3.57 1.96 15.29
CA ARG A 265 2.37 2.29 14.54
C ARG A 265 1.12 1.64 15.18
N GLY A 266 0.00 2.36 15.17
CA GLY A 266 -1.28 1.91 15.71
C GLY A 266 -2.03 0.93 14.79
N HIS A 267 -2.53 -0.15 15.39
CA HIS A 267 -3.54 -1.05 14.84
C HIS A 267 -4.91 -0.74 15.47
N TYR A 268 -5.97 -0.64 14.67
CA TYR A 268 -7.35 -0.55 15.15
C TYR A 268 -7.98 -1.95 15.17
N ASN A 269 -8.39 -2.41 16.36
CA ASN A 269 -9.25 -3.59 16.54
C ASN A 269 -10.70 -3.15 16.73
N ARG A 270 -11.61 -3.70 15.92
CA ARG A 270 -13.08 -3.56 16.07
C ARG A 270 -13.60 -4.82 16.78
N ARG A 271 -14.22 -4.65 17.95
CA ARG A 271 -14.87 -5.72 18.71
C ARG A 271 -16.32 -5.92 18.23
N ASP A 272 -16.65 -7.16 17.90
CA ASP A 272 -18.02 -7.69 17.79
C ASP A 272 -18.71 -7.73 19.16
N LYS A 273 -20.03 -7.49 19.15
CA LYS A 273 -20.90 -7.69 20.31
C LYS A 273 -22.05 -8.60 19.89
N THR A 274 -21.98 -9.84 20.37
CA THR A 274 -22.99 -10.89 20.30
C THR A 274 -24.20 -10.54 21.18
N GLN A 275 -25.42 -10.74 20.67
CA GLN A 275 -26.67 -10.82 21.43
C GLN A 275 -27.41 -12.11 21.04
N GLN A 276 -27.81 -12.86 22.07
CA GLN A 276 -28.53 -14.14 22.04
C GLN A 276 -30.05 -13.99 21.74
N PRO A 277 -30.74 -15.08 21.35
CA PRO A 277 -32.14 -15.07 20.90
C PRO A 277 -33.14 -15.32 22.05
N PRO A 278 -34.44 -15.00 21.90
CA PRO A 278 -35.47 -15.48 22.80
C PRO A 278 -36.29 -16.64 22.22
N SER A 279 -36.88 -17.36 23.18
CA SER A 279 -37.58 -18.63 23.16
C SER A 279 -38.93 -18.67 22.45
N THR A 280 -39.23 -19.87 21.94
CA THR A 280 -40.52 -20.41 21.50
C THR A 280 -41.66 -20.26 22.51
N ARG A 281 -42.88 -19.98 22.03
CA ARG A 281 -44.13 -20.27 22.75
C ARG A 281 -45.18 -20.82 21.77
N ASN A 282 -45.59 -22.07 22.00
CA ASN A 282 -46.77 -22.69 21.42
C ASN A 282 -48.05 -21.99 21.92
N ASN A 283 -49.05 -21.85 21.06
CA ASN A 283 -50.40 -22.35 21.34
C ASN A 283 -51.35 -22.20 20.14
N LYS A 284 -52.03 -23.32 19.86
CA LYS A 284 -53.36 -23.52 19.25
C LYS A 284 -53.55 -23.26 17.76
#